data_AF-A0A0Q7W4F6-F1
#
_entry.id   AF-A0A0Q7W4F6-F1
#
_cell.length_a   1.000
_cell.length_b   1.000
_cell.length_c   1.000
_cell.angle_alpha   90.00
_cell.angle_beta   90.00
_cell.angle_gamma   90.00
#
_symmetry.space_group_name_H-M   'P 1'
#
loop_
_entity.id
_entity.type
_entity.pdbx_description
1 polymer ?
#
loop_
_entity_poly.entity_id
_entity_poly.type
_entity_poly.pdbx_seq_one_letter_code
_entity_poly.pdbx_strand_id
1 'polypeptide(L)'
;MVIEVMQRGGGSTETKLKQLQSLFSGQADWRLEVVYATADGAPLETITPHDIRTALGEARRLSDDAPRSALMMAWASLEAIGRRLEPTLAARSLSTGSLIDLLISTGHLPQTESALLFRLSSTRNAVAHGQLDLTPAPADVRRLVDLGERLVA
;
A
#
# COMPACT_ATOMS: atom_id res chain seq x y z
N MET A 1 -35.48 -2.01 -2.05
CA MET A 1 -34.24 -2.29 -1.30
C MET A 1 -33.07 -2.03 -2.24
N VAL A 2 -32.13 -1.19 -1.84
CA VAL A 2 -30.89 -0.96 -2.60
C VAL A 2 -29.72 -1.26 -1.69
N ILE A 3 -28.84 -2.15 -2.16
CA ILE A 3 -27.62 -2.54 -1.46
C ILE A 3 -26.46 -1.93 -2.25
N GLU A 4 -25.69 -1.07 -1.59
CA GLU A 4 -24.44 -0.52 -2.13
C GLU A 4 -23.28 -1.13 -1.33
N VAL A 5 -22.34 -1.76 -2.05
CA VAL A 5 -21.13 -2.35 -1.45
C VAL A 5 -19.98 -1.38 -1.66
N MET A 6 -19.42 -0.87 -0.57
CA MET A 6 -18.33 0.09 -0.60
C MET A 6 -17.07 -0.48 0.07
N GLN A 7 -15.90 -0.14 -0.46
CA GLN A 7 -14.64 -0.35 0.25
C GLN A 7 -14.41 0.76 1.27
N ARG A 8 -13.82 0.41 2.42
CA ARG A 8 -13.60 1.34 3.53
C ARG A 8 -12.36 2.21 3.23
N GLY A 9 -12.49 3.54 3.29
CA GLY A 9 -11.33 4.44 3.48
C GLY A 9 -10.88 5.33 2.31
N GLY A 10 -11.73 5.72 1.36
CA GLY A 10 -11.39 6.76 0.36
C GLY A 10 -12.21 8.03 0.53
N GLY A 11 -11.62 9.23 0.38
CA GLY A 11 -12.36 10.51 0.45
C GLY A 11 -13.51 10.61 -0.58
N SER A 12 -13.41 9.90 -1.70
CA SER A 12 -14.51 9.74 -2.68
C SER A 12 -15.70 8.93 -2.15
N THR A 13 -15.48 8.08 -1.15
CA THR A 13 -16.51 7.21 -0.54
C THR A 13 -17.48 8.05 0.29
N GLU A 14 -16.99 9.04 1.04
CA GLU A 14 -17.85 9.93 1.83
C GLU A 14 -18.72 10.83 0.94
N THR A 15 -18.16 11.37 -0.14
CA THR A 15 -18.94 12.18 -1.10
C THR A 15 -20.03 11.35 -1.77
N LYS A 16 -19.70 10.12 -2.21
CA LYS A 16 -20.66 9.19 -2.82
C LYS A 16 -21.75 8.77 -1.83
N LEU A 17 -21.39 8.55 -0.56
CA LEU A 17 -22.34 8.24 0.51
C LEU A 17 -23.34 9.37 0.73
N LYS A 18 -22.87 10.62 0.81
CA LYS A 18 -23.75 11.80 0.95
C LYS A 18 -24.71 11.95 -0.25
N GLN A 19 -24.22 11.72 -1.46
CA GLN A 19 -25.06 11.75 -2.66
C GLN A 19 -26.13 10.65 -2.62
N LEU A 20 -25.76 9.42 -2.29
CA LEU A 20 -26.69 8.31 -2.13
C LEU A 20 -27.71 8.58 -1.02
N GLN A 21 -27.32 9.14 0.13
CA GLN A 21 -28.26 9.53 1.17
C GLN A 21 -29.26 10.58 0.67
N SER A 22 -28.81 11.54 -0.13
CA SER A 22 -29.69 12.59 -0.67
C SER A 22 -30.72 12.05 -1.67
N LEU A 23 -30.35 11.09 -2.51
CA LEU A 23 -31.24 10.47 -3.51
C LEU A 23 -32.40 9.67 -2.89
N PHE A 24 -32.21 9.19 -1.67
CA PHE A 24 -33.20 8.37 -0.96
C PHE A 24 -33.98 9.19 0.10
N SER A 25 -33.63 10.47 0.26
CA SER A 25 -34.37 11.38 1.13
C SER A 25 -35.80 11.59 0.61
N GLY A 26 -36.80 11.30 1.45
CA GLY A 26 -38.22 11.47 1.09
C GLY A 26 -38.90 10.24 0.47
N GLN A 27 -38.19 9.12 0.29
CA GLN A 27 -38.76 7.86 -0.22
C GLN A 27 -39.09 6.91 0.94
N ALA A 28 -40.31 6.98 1.47
CA ALA A 28 -40.73 6.25 2.69
C ALA A 28 -40.63 4.73 2.58
N ASP A 29 -40.72 4.16 1.37
CA ASP A 29 -40.70 2.72 1.14
C ASP A 29 -39.29 2.18 0.80
N TRP A 30 -38.27 3.04 0.82
CA TRP A 30 -36.91 2.69 0.38
C TRP A 30 -35.92 2.73 1.54
N ARG A 31 -35.15 1.64 1.67
CA ARG A 31 -34.05 1.52 2.64
C ARG A 31 -32.72 1.41 1.89
N LEU A 32 -31.79 2.31 2.24
CA LEU A 32 -30.39 2.23 1.84
C LEU A 32 -29.63 1.44 2.91
N GLU A 33 -29.05 0.32 2.51
CA GLU A 33 -28.14 -0.46 3.36
C GLU A 33 -26.73 -0.37 2.80
N VAL A 34 -25.81 0.16 3.62
CA VAL A 34 -24.41 0.33 3.25
C VAL A 34 -23.62 -0.77 3.92
N VAL A 35 -23.14 -1.71 3.11
CA VAL A 35 -22.29 -2.80 3.57
C VAL A 35 -20.84 -2.46 3.22
N TYR A 36 -20.03 -2.28 4.24
CA TYR A 36 -18.59 -2.13 4.06
C TYR A 36 -17.97 -3.50 3.90
N ALA A 37 -17.58 -3.83 2.67
CA ALA A 37 -16.69 -4.97 2.45
C ALA A 37 -15.29 -4.55 2.92
N THR A 38 -14.79 -5.18 3.97
CA THR A 38 -13.34 -5.17 4.18
C THR A 38 -12.72 -5.90 3.00
N ALA A 39 -11.66 -5.37 2.39
CA ALA A 39 -10.89 -6.14 1.42
C ALA A 39 -10.54 -7.49 2.05
N ASP A 40 -11.12 -8.56 1.48
CA ASP A 40 -10.85 -9.92 1.89
C ASP A 40 -9.41 -10.23 1.50
N GLY A 41 -8.59 -10.43 2.51
CA GLY A 41 -7.28 -11.02 2.40
C GLY A 41 -7.07 -11.85 3.64
N ALA A 42 -6.76 -13.14 3.46
CA ALA A 42 -6.26 -13.94 4.56
C ALA A 42 -5.07 -13.19 5.20
N PRO A 43 -4.94 -13.21 6.54
CA PRO A 43 -3.78 -12.63 7.19
C PRO A 43 -2.52 -13.24 6.58
N LEU A 44 -1.60 -12.40 6.15
CA LEU A 44 -0.35 -12.85 5.53
C LEU A 44 0.66 -13.17 6.63
N GLU A 45 1.26 -14.35 6.56
CA GLU A 45 2.27 -14.78 7.53
C GLU A 45 3.48 -13.83 7.55
N THR A 46 3.94 -13.51 8.76
CA THR A 46 5.16 -12.72 8.96
C THR A 46 6.37 -13.56 8.56
N ILE A 47 7.23 -13.01 7.70
CA ILE A 47 8.49 -13.65 7.28
C ILE A 47 9.66 -13.20 8.17
N THR A 48 10.76 -13.96 8.17
CA THR A 48 11.88 -13.67 9.06
C THR A 48 12.67 -12.43 8.63
N PRO A 49 13.34 -11.72 9.56
CA PRO A 49 14.26 -10.63 9.20
C PRO A 49 15.37 -11.05 8.23
N HIS A 50 15.78 -12.32 8.26
CA HIS A 50 16.77 -12.86 7.33
C HIS A 50 16.23 -12.91 5.89
N ASP A 51 14.99 -13.37 5.72
CA ASP A 51 14.36 -13.45 4.40
C ASP A 51 14.12 -12.06 3.81
N ILE A 52 13.69 -11.10 4.64
CA ILE A 52 13.53 -9.70 4.21
C ILE A 52 14.87 -9.12 3.76
N ARG A 53 15.96 -9.35 4.53
CA ARG A 53 17.30 -8.90 4.14
C ARG A 53 17.77 -9.52 2.84
N THR A 54 17.47 -10.80 2.63
CA THR A 54 17.80 -11.50 1.38
C THR A 54 17.07 -10.87 0.18
N ALA A 55 15.76 -10.63 0.31
CA ALA A 55 14.96 -9.99 -0.73
C ALA A 55 15.39 -8.54 -1.02
N LEU A 56 15.76 -7.76 0.01
CA LEU A 56 16.34 -6.42 -0.15
C LEU A 56 17.69 -6.47 -0.89
N GLY A 57 18.54 -7.44 -0.56
CA GLY A 57 19.80 -7.67 -1.26
C GLY A 57 19.62 -8.05 -2.73
N GLU A 58 18.60 -8.85 -3.05
CA GLU A 58 18.18 -9.14 -4.43
C GLU A 58 17.72 -7.88 -5.17
N ALA A 59 16.84 -7.10 -4.54
CA ALA A 59 16.38 -5.83 -5.10
C ALA A 59 17.55 -4.87 -5.39
N ARG A 60 18.55 -4.81 -4.50
CA ARG A 60 19.76 -4.00 -4.72
C ARG A 60 20.51 -4.44 -5.97
N ARG A 61 20.77 -5.74 -6.12
CA ARG A 61 21.49 -6.29 -7.28
C ARG A 61 20.75 -6.01 -8.59
N LEU A 62 19.42 -6.09 -8.57
CA LEU A 62 18.57 -5.84 -9.74
C LEU A 62 18.40 -4.35 -10.07
N SER A 63 18.82 -3.42 -9.19
CA SER A 63 18.45 -2.01 -9.32
C SER A 63 18.97 -1.36 -10.61
N ASP A 64 20.14 -1.76 -11.11
CA ASP A 64 20.73 -1.22 -12.34
C ASP A 64 20.23 -1.95 -13.60
N ASP A 65 20.13 -3.28 -13.55
CA ASP A 65 19.80 -4.09 -14.74
C ASP A 65 18.29 -4.25 -14.97
N ALA A 66 17.50 -4.30 -13.89
CA ALA A 66 16.06 -4.55 -13.91
C ALA A 66 15.32 -3.70 -12.86
N PRO A 67 15.35 -2.36 -12.96
CA PRO A 67 14.80 -1.44 -11.95
C PRO A 67 13.31 -1.65 -11.64
N ARG A 68 12.49 -2.12 -12.60
CA ARG A 68 11.09 -2.48 -12.34
C ARG A 68 10.97 -3.69 -11.40
N SER A 69 11.72 -4.76 -11.68
CA SER A 69 11.74 -5.96 -10.84
C SER A 69 12.30 -5.65 -9.45
N ALA A 70 13.35 -4.82 -9.41
CA ALA A 70 13.93 -4.33 -8.17
C ALA A 70 12.92 -3.52 -7.33
N LEU A 71 12.13 -2.65 -7.97
CA LEU A 71 11.06 -1.91 -7.29
C LEU A 71 10.01 -2.85 -6.70
N MET A 72 9.54 -3.84 -7.48
CA MET A 72 8.54 -4.80 -6.99
C MET A 72 9.06 -5.58 -5.76
N MET A 73 10.31 -6.04 -5.82
CA MET A 73 10.94 -6.79 -4.73
C MET A 73 11.18 -5.90 -3.50
N ALA A 74 11.72 -4.70 -3.68
CA ALA A 74 11.94 -3.75 -2.58
C ALA A 74 10.61 -3.34 -1.91
N TRP A 75 9.54 -3.18 -2.70
CA TRP A 75 8.23 -2.83 -2.19
C TRP A 75 7.58 -3.98 -1.40
N ALA A 76 7.68 -5.22 -1.89
CA ALA A 76 7.23 -6.39 -1.16
C ALA A 76 7.97 -6.55 0.18
N SER A 77 9.27 -6.27 0.21
CA SER A 77 10.05 -6.22 1.44
C SER A 77 9.54 -5.14 2.40
N LEU A 78 9.20 -3.94 1.92
CA LEU A 78 8.62 -2.89 2.75
C LEU A 78 7.25 -3.27 3.34
N GLU A 79 6.41 -3.96 2.58
CA GLU A 79 5.14 -4.52 3.08
C GLU A 79 5.36 -5.58 4.17
N ALA A 80 6.37 -6.45 3.99
CA ALA A 80 6.75 -7.44 5.02
C ALA A 80 7.30 -6.78 6.28
N ILE A 81 8.08 -5.71 6.14
CA ILE A 81 8.57 -4.88 7.25
C ILE A 81 7.41 -4.25 8.02
N GLY A 82 6.46 -3.62 7.30
CA GLY A 82 5.26 -3.04 7.92
C GLY A 82 4.48 -4.07 8.72
N ARG A 83 4.33 -5.29 8.20
CA ARG A 83 3.71 -6.42 8.92
C ARG A 83 4.46 -6.84 10.17
N ARG A 84 5.79 -6.80 10.17
CA ARG A 84 6.61 -7.12 11.35
C ARG A 84 6.53 -6.03 12.41
N LEU A 85 6.60 -4.77 12.00
CA LEU A 85 6.64 -3.62 12.90
C LEU A 85 5.26 -3.33 13.52
N GLU A 86 4.20 -3.49 12.72
CA GLU A 86 2.82 -3.15 13.09
C GLU A 86 1.87 -4.33 12.80
N PRO A 87 2.02 -5.48 13.46
CA PRO A 87 1.32 -6.73 13.09
C PRO A 87 -0.20 -6.64 13.20
N THR A 88 -0.72 -5.74 14.04
CA THR A 88 -2.17 -5.49 14.18
C THR A 88 -2.71 -4.57 13.08
N LEU A 89 -1.98 -3.52 12.73
CA LEU A 89 -2.40 -2.51 11.76
C LEU A 89 -2.11 -2.93 10.32
N ALA A 90 -1.08 -3.75 10.11
CA ALA A 90 -0.68 -4.28 8.81
C ALA A 90 -1.04 -5.78 8.63
N ALA A 91 -1.89 -6.35 9.48
CA ALA A 91 -2.30 -7.77 9.41
C ALA A 91 -2.82 -8.22 8.04
N ARG A 92 -3.39 -7.28 7.27
CA ARG A 92 -3.94 -7.48 5.93
C ARG A 92 -3.12 -6.69 4.91
N SER A 93 -3.29 -7.03 3.64
CA SER A 93 -2.73 -6.24 2.54
C SER A 93 -3.22 -4.79 2.65
N LEU A 94 -2.26 -3.86 2.71
CA LEU A 94 -2.50 -2.43 2.73
C LEU A 94 -2.34 -1.88 1.31
N SER A 95 -3.09 -0.82 1.00
CA SER A 95 -2.75 -0.02 -0.18
C SER A 95 -1.33 0.54 -0.03
N THR A 96 -0.66 0.81 -1.15
CA THR A 96 0.70 1.34 -1.13
C THR A 96 0.79 2.68 -0.38
N GLY A 97 -0.21 3.55 -0.52
CA GLY A 97 -0.31 4.80 0.25
C GLY A 97 -0.52 4.55 1.75
N SER A 98 -1.42 3.63 2.11
CA SER A 98 -1.70 3.29 3.51
C SER A 98 -0.49 2.72 4.23
N LEU A 99 0.38 1.97 3.55
CA LEU A 99 1.64 1.49 4.13
C LEU A 99 2.58 2.66 4.46
N ILE A 100 2.70 3.64 3.56
CA ILE A 100 3.54 4.83 3.79
C ILE A 100 3.01 5.62 4.99
N ASP A 101 1.70 5.90 5.00
CA ASP A 101 1.05 6.64 6.07
C ASP A 101 1.20 5.92 7.42
N LEU A 102 1.06 4.59 7.43
CA LEU A 102 1.29 3.77 8.62
C LEU A 102 2.72 3.97 9.15
N LEU A 103 3.73 3.73 8.31
CA LEU A 103 5.14 3.79 8.74
C LEU A 103 5.57 5.20 9.20
N ILE A 104 4.99 6.26 8.64
CA ILE A 104 5.24 7.63 9.08
C ILE A 104 4.50 7.94 10.38
N SER A 105 3.20 7.63 10.45
CA SER A 105 2.36 7.96 11.61
C SER A 105 2.76 7.22 12.89
N THR A 106 3.34 6.02 12.77
CA THR A 106 3.87 5.25 13.90
C THR A 106 5.35 5.56 14.20
N GLY A 107 5.97 6.47 13.45
CA GLY A 107 7.31 6.99 13.72
C GLY A 107 8.48 6.13 13.23
N HIS A 108 8.21 5.05 12.48
CA HIS A 108 9.28 4.22 11.87
C HIS A 108 10.01 4.95 10.74
N LEU A 109 9.31 5.85 10.04
CA LEU A 109 9.88 6.66 8.97
C LEU A 109 9.64 8.16 9.23
N PRO A 110 10.62 9.03 8.94
CA PRO A 110 10.40 10.46 9.03
C PRO A 110 9.55 10.96 7.86
N GLN A 111 8.77 12.02 8.09
CA GLN A 111 7.93 12.68 7.08
C GLN A 111 8.72 13.07 5.81
N THR A 112 10.02 13.34 5.94
CA THR A 112 10.92 13.72 4.83
C THR A 112 11.06 12.64 3.75
N GLU A 113 10.74 11.38 4.05
CA GLU A 113 10.79 10.29 3.06
C GLU A 113 9.49 10.15 2.25
N SER A 114 8.39 10.79 2.68
CA SER A 114 7.06 10.66 2.07
C SER A 114 7.07 10.93 0.55
N ALA A 115 7.70 12.02 0.11
CA ALA A 115 7.70 12.41 -1.30
C ALA A 115 8.37 11.36 -2.22
N LEU A 116 9.45 10.72 -1.75
CA LEU A 116 10.10 9.62 -2.46
C LEU A 116 9.19 8.40 -2.51
N LEU A 117 8.64 8.01 -1.37
CA LEU A 117 7.83 6.80 -1.25
C LEU A 117 6.52 6.90 -2.04
N PHE A 118 5.85 8.05 -2.03
CA PHE A 118 4.64 8.25 -2.83
C PHE A 118 4.92 8.18 -4.33
N ARG A 119 6.05 8.75 -4.80
CA ARG A 119 6.47 8.64 -6.21
C ARG A 119 6.75 7.20 -6.62
N LEU A 120 7.48 6.45 -5.79
CA LEU A 120 7.77 5.04 -6.04
C LEU A 120 6.52 4.15 -5.96
N SER A 121 5.62 4.42 -5.02
CA SER A 121 4.31 3.78 -4.91
C SER A 121 3.49 3.95 -6.19
N SER A 122 3.40 5.18 -6.72
CA SER A 122 2.70 5.44 -7.97
C SER A 122 3.31 4.67 -9.15
N THR A 123 4.65 4.64 -9.21
CA THR A 123 5.37 3.87 -10.25
C THR A 123 5.12 2.37 -10.11
N ARG A 124 5.17 1.82 -8.89
CA ARG A 124 4.88 0.42 -8.57
C ARG A 124 3.47 0.04 -8.98
N ASN A 125 2.47 0.87 -8.68
CA ASN A 125 1.09 0.61 -9.05
C ASN A 125 0.89 0.60 -10.56
N ALA A 126 1.45 1.60 -11.26
CA ALA A 126 1.40 1.64 -12.72
C ALA A 126 2.02 0.37 -13.36
N VAL A 127 3.22 -0.02 -12.92
CA VAL A 127 3.90 -1.24 -13.39
C VAL A 127 3.09 -2.49 -13.07
N ALA A 128 2.57 -2.62 -11.84
CA ALA A 128 1.75 -3.77 -11.44
C ALA A 128 0.43 -3.87 -12.24
N HIS A 129 -0.10 -2.74 -12.71
CA HIS A 129 -1.28 -2.67 -13.57
C HIS A 129 -0.95 -2.73 -15.08
N GLY A 130 0.31 -3.00 -15.44
CA GLY A 130 0.72 -3.30 -16.81
C GLY A 130 1.35 -2.15 -17.59
N GLN A 131 1.61 -0.99 -16.97
CA GLN A 131 2.36 0.10 -17.60
C GLN A 131 3.87 -0.21 -17.58
N LEU A 132 4.29 -1.18 -18.41
CA LEU A 132 5.65 -1.73 -18.39
C LEU A 132 6.72 -0.82 -19.03
N ASP A 133 6.30 0.22 -19.75
CA ASP A 133 7.15 1.27 -20.30
C ASP A 133 7.65 2.26 -19.22
N LEU A 134 6.97 2.34 -18.08
CA LEU A 134 7.41 3.16 -16.96
C LEU A 134 8.58 2.50 -16.22
N THR A 135 9.69 3.23 -16.11
CA THR A 135 10.91 2.73 -15.47
C THR A 135 11.31 3.65 -14.31
N PRO A 136 11.39 3.15 -13.06
CA PRO A 136 11.85 3.96 -11.95
C PRO A 136 13.35 4.23 -12.07
N ALA A 137 13.82 5.35 -11.52
CA ALA A 137 15.25 5.63 -11.47
C ALA A 137 15.96 4.59 -10.57
N PRO A 138 17.05 3.94 -11.03
CA PRO A 138 17.81 2.98 -10.23
C PRO A 138 18.23 3.52 -8.85
N ALA A 139 18.61 4.79 -8.79
CA ALA A 139 18.98 5.47 -7.56
C ALA A 139 17.82 5.59 -6.55
N ASP A 140 16.59 5.84 -7.03
CA ASP A 140 15.41 5.89 -6.17
C ASP A 140 15.09 4.50 -5.60
N VAL A 141 15.22 3.44 -6.42
CA VAL A 141 15.04 2.05 -5.97
C VAL A 141 16.09 1.67 -4.92
N ARG A 142 17.37 2.03 -5.12
CA ARG A 142 18.41 1.83 -4.11
C ARG A 142 18.10 2.55 -2.81
N ARG A 143 17.59 3.78 -2.88
CA ARG A 143 17.20 4.54 -1.68
C ARG A 143 16.03 3.88 -0.93
N LEU A 144 15.08 3.27 -1.65
CA LEU A 144 14.03 2.44 -1.04
C LEU A 144 14.61 1.19 -0.36
N VAL A 145 15.60 0.54 -0.97
CA VAL A 145 16.31 -0.59 -0.34
C VAL A 145 17.04 -0.14 0.93
N ASP A 146 17.77 0.98 0.89
CA ASP A 146 18.47 1.53 2.06
C ASP A 146 17.48 1.86 3.19
N LEU A 147 16.29 2.36 2.86
CA LEU A 147 15.20 2.59 3.82
C LEU A 147 14.74 1.28 4.45
N GLY A 148 14.48 0.25 3.64
CA GLY A 148 14.09 -1.08 4.12
C GLY A 148 15.13 -1.70 5.04
N GLU A 149 16.41 -1.63 4.68
CA GLU A 149 17.51 -2.16 5.50
C GLU A 149 17.57 -1.52 6.89
N ARG A 150 17.30 -0.21 7.00
CA ARG A 150 17.24 0.49 8.30
C ARG A 150 16.09 0.01 9.18
N LEU A 151 14.97 -0.38 8.58
CA LEU A 151 13.76 -0.80 9.30
C LEU A 151 13.76 -2.27 9.72
N VAL A 152 14.62 -3.11 9.11
CA VAL A 152 14.74 -4.54 9.45
C VAL A 152 15.66 -4.78 10.65
N ALA A 153 16.39 -3.75 11.09
CA ALA A 153 17.27 -3.80 12.26
C ALA A 153 16.58 -4.34 13.52
#